data_AF-A0A3D0Z9Q1-F1
#
_entry.id   AF-A0A3D0Z9Q1-F1
#
_cell.length_a   1.000
_cell.length_b   1.000
_cell.length_c   1.000
_cell.angle_alpha   90.00
_cell.angle_beta   90.00
_cell.angle_gamma   90.00
#
_symmetry.space_group_name_H-M   'P 1'
#
loop_
_entity.id
_entity.type
_entity.pdbx_description
1 polymer ?
#
loop_
_entity_poly.entity_id
_entity_poly.type
_entity_poly.pdbx_seq_one_letter_code
_entity_poly.pdbx_strand_id
1 'polypeptide(L)'
;MNCSVVFLTIFFISCGLDDYYYLPAVPVGTYDSTEAKINIPNYNSYSYFHNFRIFYRIYISGETLNTRIDETNMSSISSSLSSDYNNIKPNTDTTSTTVNTSIGSMFTTRKYYELVLENTDINGVLGSSSFGSEIVFDFSSDGSGSIPTMQINNGTEYALYRSIGSTGESGFDPEPPDRYFRNSPDICLSANAIARINADVADAASTTPETPRYTYASFYIAATGIDPRNLTSVFSKPTHIGIFRLPESNQF
;
A
#
# COMPACT_ATOMS: atom_id res chain seq x y z
N MET A 1 -25.85 59.88 42.47
CA MET A 1 -25.72 59.53 41.03
C MET A 1 -24.77 58.36 40.95
N ASN A 2 -25.30 57.14 40.83
CA ASN A 2 -24.50 55.93 40.77
C ASN A 2 -24.30 55.57 39.30
N CYS A 3 -23.05 55.61 38.85
CA CYS A 3 -22.64 55.18 37.52
C CYS A 3 -22.46 53.66 37.56
N SER A 4 -23.43 52.90 37.05
CA SER A 4 -23.26 51.46 36.83
C SER A 4 -22.42 51.24 35.57
N VAL A 5 -21.19 50.78 35.74
CA VAL A 5 -20.35 50.27 34.66
C VAL A 5 -20.79 48.83 34.39
N VAL A 6 -21.46 48.61 33.27
CA VAL A 6 -21.77 47.27 32.77
C VAL A 6 -20.48 46.72 32.14
N PHE A 7 -19.81 45.81 32.84
CA PHE A 7 -18.72 45.03 32.29
C PHE A 7 -19.31 44.01 31.31
N LEU A 8 -19.24 44.31 30.01
CA LEU A 8 -19.58 43.37 28.95
C LEU A 8 -18.41 42.38 28.80
N THR A 9 -18.48 41.24 29.50
CA THR A 9 -17.57 40.12 29.28
C THR A 9 -17.83 39.54 27.89
N ILE A 10 -17.01 39.92 26.93
CA ILE A 10 -16.92 39.26 25.63
C ILE A 10 -16.46 37.83 25.91
N PHE A 11 -17.37 36.86 25.77
CA PHE A 11 -17.01 35.47 25.69
C PHE A 11 -16.02 35.31 24.54
N PHE A 12 -14.79 34.92 24.86
CA PHE A 12 -13.91 34.29 23.90
C PHE A 12 -14.67 33.05 23.41
N ILE A 13 -15.26 33.15 22.21
CA ILE A 13 -15.61 31.98 21.43
C ILE A 13 -14.26 31.31 21.19
N SER A 14 -13.94 30.30 22.01
CA SER A 14 -12.84 29.40 21.72
C SER A 14 -13.07 28.97 20.27
N CYS A 15 -12.12 29.26 19.38
CA CYS A 15 -11.94 28.44 18.20
C CYS A 15 -11.84 27.01 18.75
N GLY A 16 -12.96 26.28 18.72
CA GLY A 16 -12.92 24.85 18.97
C GLY A 16 -11.89 24.34 17.99
N LEU A 17 -10.82 23.74 18.51
CA LEU A 17 -9.98 22.90 17.67
C LEU A 17 -10.97 21.93 17.04
N ASP A 18 -11.19 22.05 15.73
CA ASP A 18 -11.94 21.06 14.99
C ASP A 18 -11.23 19.74 15.30
N ASP A 19 -11.90 18.85 16.03
CA ASP A 19 -11.39 17.51 16.28
C ASP A 19 -11.32 16.83 14.90
N TYR A 20 -10.14 16.80 14.31
CA TYR A 20 -9.90 16.09 13.07
C TYR A 20 -9.82 14.61 13.40
N TYR A 21 -10.68 13.80 12.81
CA TYR A 21 -10.55 12.35 12.86
C TYR A 21 -9.28 11.96 12.12
N TYR A 22 -8.27 11.48 12.84
CA TYR A 22 -7.01 10.99 12.27
C TYR A 22 -6.68 9.61 12.83
N LEU A 23 -6.08 8.74 12.02
CA LEU A 23 -5.54 7.47 12.48
C LEU A 23 -4.00 7.60 12.51
N PRO A 24 -3.31 7.21 13.59
CA PRO A 24 -1.84 7.13 13.57
C PRO A 24 -1.35 6.22 12.45
N ALA A 25 -0.10 6.37 12.02
CA ALA A 25 0.49 5.47 11.03
C ALA A 25 0.74 4.08 11.62
N VAL A 26 0.76 3.06 10.75
CA VAL A 26 1.35 1.76 11.12
C VAL A 26 2.86 1.97 11.34
N PRO A 27 3.47 1.43 12.40
CA PRO A 27 4.92 1.54 12.60
C PRO A 27 5.71 0.94 11.44
N VAL A 28 6.85 1.55 11.12
CA VAL A 28 7.77 1.01 10.12
C VAL A 28 8.30 -0.35 10.58
N GLY A 29 8.23 -1.32 9.68
CA GLY A 29 8.67 -2.68 9.89
C GLY A 29 10.15 -2.93 9.60
N THR A 30 10.54 -4.21 9.59
CA THR A 30 11.83 -4.66 9.04
C THR A 30 11.64 -5.17 7.61
N TYR A 31 12.64 -5.01 6.75
CA TYR A 31 12.61 -5.44 5.35
C TYR A 31 14.04 -5.74 4.85
N ASP A 32 14.23 -6.88 4.18
CA ASP A 32 15.55 -7.40 3.77
C ASP A 32 15.67 -7.85 2.30
N SER A 33 14.73 -7.43 1.44
CA SER A 33 14.56 -7.76 0.00
C SER A 33 13.64 -8.94 -0.32
N THR A 34 13.61 -9.96 0.52
CA THR A 34 12.75 -11.14 0.34
C THR A 34 11.64 -11.21 1.38
N GLU A 35 11.85 -10.62 2.54
CA GLU A 35 10.89 -10.63 3.63
C GLU A 35 10.60 -9.20 4.11
N ALA A 36 9.39 -8.96 4.60
CA ALA A 36 9.10 -7.82 5.47
C ALA A 36 8.22 -8.22 6.66
N LYS A 37 8.47 -7.59 7.81
CA LYS A 37 7.71 -7.79 9.06
C LYS A 37 7.14 -6.48 9.53
N ILE A 38 5.83 -6.43 9.78
CA ILE A 38 5.11 -5.23 10.21
C ILE A 38 4.31 -5.54 11.47
N ASN A 39 4.49 -4.72 12.50
CA ASN A 39 3.70 -4.81 13.72
C ASN A 39 2.43 -3.97 13.61
N ILE A 40 1.27 -4.60 13.78
CA ILE A 40 -0.03 -3.95 13.70
C ILE A 40 -0.37 -3.31 15.04
N PRO A 41 -0.49 -1.97 15.11
CA PRO A 41 -0.78 -1.32 16.37
C PRO A 41 -2.28 -1.45 16.71
N ASN A 42 -2.61 -1.21 17.97
CA ASN A 42 -3.97 -1.32 18.47
C ASN A 42 -4.74 -0.02 18.25
N TYR A 43 -5.85 -0.07 17.51
CA TYR A 43 -6.74 1.08 17.28
C TYR A 43 -8.06 1.02 18.05
N ASN A 44 -8.18 0.20 19.11
CA ASN A 44 -9.41 0.09 19.91
C ASN A 44 -9.89 1.43 20.51
N SER A 45 -8.99 2.41 20.69
CA SER A 45 -9.34 3.76 21.13
C SER A 45 -9.99 4.63 20.05
N TYR A 46 -10.00 4.20 18.80
CA TYR A 46 -10.53 4.94 17.65
C TYR A 46 -11.81 4.25 17.15
N SER A 47 -12.97 4.71 17.63
CA SER A 47 -14.28 4.13 17.30
C SER A 47 -14.65 4.15 15.81
N TYR A 48 -13.94 4.96 15.03
CA TYR A 48 -14.11 5.13 13.59
C TYR A 48 -13.13 4.31 12.75
N PHE A 49 -12.20 3.57 13.36
CA PHE A 49 -11.34 2.61 12.65
C PHE A 49 -12.16 1.44 12.11
N HIS A 50 -11.83 0.99 10.90
CA HIS A 50 -12.47 -0.16 10.25
C HIS A 50 -11.49 -1.32 10.02
N ASN A 51 -10.41 -1.07 9.26
CA ASN A 51 -9.45 -2.09 8.86
C ASN A 51 -8.12 -1.48 8.40
N PHE A 52 -7.14 -2.33 8.10
CA PHE A 52 -5.96 -1.95 7.34
C PHE A 52 -6.15 -2.29 5.87
N ARG A 53 -5.59 -1.44 5.00
CA ARG A 53 -5.51 -1.67 3.56
C ARG A 53 -4.06 -1.71 3.13
N ILE A 54 -3.75 -2.65 2.24
CA ILE A 54 -2.45 -2.77 1.62
C ILE A 54 -2.60 -2.39 0.15
N PHE A 55 -1.77 -1.45 -0.31
CA PHE A 55 -1.72 -1.00 -1.69
C PHE A 55 -0.47 -1.52 -2.36
N TYR A 56 -0.58 -1.95 -3.61
CA TYR A 56 0.55 -2.44 -4.38
C TYR A 56 0.57 -1.90 -5.81
N ARG A 57 1.76 -1.86 -6.41
CA ARG A 57 1.97 -1.66 -7.85
C ARG A 57 3.18 -2.48 -8.33
N ILE A 58 3.09 -3.04 -9.53
CA ILE A 58 4.13 -3.85 -10.16
C ILE A 58 4.91 -2.99 -11.17
N TYR A 59 6.21 -3.20 -11.25
CA TYR A 59 7.12 -2.48 -12.14
C TYR A 59 7.99 -3.47 -12.91
N ILE A 60 8.11 -3.28 -14.22
CA ILE A 60 8.99 -4.06 -15.09
C ILE A 60 10.40 -3.45 -15.08
N SER A 61 11.43 -4.30 -15.09
CA SER A 61 12.84 -3.93 -15.08
C SER A 61 13.65 -4.87 -15.98
N GLY A 62 14.69 -4.34 -16.63
CA GLY A 62 15.72 -5.15 -17.30
C GLY A 62 16.85 -5.58 -16.35
N GLU A 63 16.87 -5.04 -15.14
CA GLU A 63 17.92 -5.25 -14.14
C GLU A 63 17.43 -6.16 -13.01
N THR A 64 18.31 -7.06 -12.57
CA THR A 64 18.13 -7.83 -11.33
C THR A 64 18.90 -7.18 -10.18
N LEU A 65 18.19 -6.92 -9.09
CA LEU A 65 18.77 -6.54 -7.81
C LEU A 65 18.51 -7.66 -6.80
N ASN A 66 19.58 -8.20 -6.23
CA ASN A 66 19.54 -9.22 -5.16
C ASN A 66 19.80 -8.61 -3.78
N THR A 67 19.60 -7.29 -3.65
CA THR A 67 19.81 -6.53 -2.42
C THR A 67 18.53 -5.83 -2.03
N ARG A 68 18.48 -5.33 -0.80
CA ARG A 68 17.42 -4.42 -0.35
C ARG A 68 17.24 -3.29 -1.37
N ILE A 69 15.99 -3.07 -1.78
CA ILE A 69 15.62 -2.00 -2.70
C ILE A 69 15.27 -0.76 -1.88
N ASP A 70 15.95 0.34 -2.15
CA ASP A 70 15.79 1.62 -1.47
C ASP A 70 15.98 2.80 -2.44
N GLU A 71 15.95 4.01 -1.88
CA GLU A 71 16.04 5.26 -2.65
C GLU A 71 17.27 5.34 -3.55
N THR A 72 18.34 4.62 -3.22
CA THR A 72 19.61 4.68 -3.97
C THR A 72 19.60 3.83 -5.22
N ASN A 73 18.77 2.78 -5.27
CA ASN A 73 18.76 1.80 -6.35
C ASN A 73 17.40 1.61 -7.04
N MET A 74 16.30 2.19 -6.55
CA MET A 74 14.99 2.13 -7.23
C MET A 74 15.02 2.60 -8.68
N SER A 75 15.83 3.61 -9.00
CA SER A 75 15.92 4.16 -10.35
C SER A 75 16.54 3.20 -11.38
N SER A 76 17.32 2.20 -10.94
CA SER A 76 17.82 1.15 -11.83
C SER A 76 16.77 0.09 -12.14
N ILE A 77 15.70 0.00 -11.34
CA ILE A 77 14.55 -0.87 -11.63
C ILE A 77 13.64 -0.19 -12.65
N SER A 78 13.16 1.02 -12.33
CA SER A 78 12.25 1.76 -13.18
C SER A 78 12.21 3.24 -12.78
N SER A 79 12.22 4.14 -13.77
CA SER A 79 12.01 5.57 -13.55
C SER A 79 10.62 5.86 -12.99
N SER A 80 9.60 5.09 -13.39
CA SER A 80 8.24 5.17 -12.85
C SER A 80 8.21 4.83 -11.36
N LEU A 81 8.92 3.78 -10.94
CA LEU A 81 9.03 3.40 -9.53
C LEU A 81 9.67 4.52 -8.70
N SER A 82 10.80 5.06 -9.16
CA SER A 82 11.48 6.16 -8.47
C SER A 82 10.58 7.41 -8.38
N SER A 83 9.86 7.74 -9.47
CA SER A 83 8.91 8.85 -9.50
C SER A 83 7.76 8.65 -8.52
N ASP A 84 7.11 7.48 -8.54
CA ASP A 84 5.98 7.18 -7.67
C ASP A 84 6.39 7.18 -6.19
N TYR A 85 7.53 6.56 -5.87
CA TYR A 85 8.07 6.56 -4.52
C TYR A 85 8.32 7.99 -4.01
N ASN A 86 9.00 8.83 -4.79
CA ASN A 86 9.28 10.22 -4.40
C ASN A 86 8.02 11.08 -4.25
N ASN A 87 6.94 10.73 -4.95
CA ASN A 87 5.65 11.39 -4.80
C ASN A 87 4.87 10.91 -3.57
N ILE A 88 5.03 9.66 -3.16
CA ILE A 88 4.34 9.07 -2.00
C ILE A 88 5.08 9.38 -0.70
N LYS A 89 6.42 9.37 -0.71
CA LYS A 89 7.30 9.56 0.47
C LYS A 89 6.94 10.76 1.36
N PRO A 90 6.59 11.95 0.85
CA PRO A 90 6.19 13.07 1.72
C PRO A 90 4.98 12.76 2.62
N ASN A 91 4.17 11.77 2.24
CA ASN A 91 2.98 11.35 2.98
C ASN A 91 3.25 10.18 3.92
N THR A 92 4.44 9.58 3.91
CA THR A 92 4.84 8.50 4.84
C THR A 92 5.57 9.02 6.07
N ASP A 93 5.94 10.31 6.10
CA ASP A 93 6.61 10.94 7.24
C ASP A 93 5.70 10.98 8.46
N THR A 94 6.02 10.17 9.46
CA THR A 94 5.26 10.05 10.72
C THR A 94 5.46 11.24 11.66
N THR A 95 6.43 12.12 11.40
CA THR A 95 6.70 13.33 12.20
C THR A 95 5.83 14.52 11.78
N SER A 96 5.36 14.54 10.53
CA SER A 96 4.46 15.58 10.06
C SER A 96 3.06 15.40 10.67
N THR A 97 2.44 16.49 11.11
CA THR A 97 1.08 16.50 11.68
C THR A 97 0.00 16.80 10.65
N THR A 98 0.36 16.98 9.38
CA THR A 98 -0.60 17.26 8.30
C THR A 98 -1.45 16.03 8.02
N VAL A 99 -2.76 16.18 8.17
CA VAL A 99 -3.74 15.15 7.80
C VAL A 99 -3.92 15.18 6.29
N ASN A 100 -3.55 14.10 5.60
CA ASN A 100 -3.82 13.95 4.17
C ASN A 100 -5.13 13.18 3.99
N THR A 101 -6.19 13.89 3.58
CA THR A 101 -7.51 13.31 3.32
C THR A 101 -7.63 12.61 1.96
N SER A 102 -6.59 12.63 1.15
CA SER A 102 -6.57 12.15 -0.24
C SER A 102 -5.63 10.94 -0.46
N ILE A 103 -5.28 10.20 0.59
CA ILE A 103 -4.39 9.01 0.47
C ILE A 103 -4.95 7.98 -0.52
N GLY A 104 -6.24 7.67 -0.47
CA GLY A 104 -6.89 6.78 -1.45
C GLY A 104 -6.68 7.29 -2.88
N SER A 105 -7.02 8.54 -3.16
CA SER A 105 -6.83 9.15 -4.48
C SER A 105 -5.36 9.21 -4.91
N MET A 106 -4.42 9.41 -3.98
CA MET A 106 -2.98 9.42 -4.26
C MET A 106 -2.51 8.06 -4.82
N PHE A 107 -2.97 6.95 -4.24
CA PHE A 107 -2.67 5.61 -4.71
C PHE A 107 -3.40 5.30 -6.03
N THR A 108 -4.70 5.56 -6.11
CA THR A 108 -5.50 5.29 -7.31
C THR A 108 -5.00 6.04 -8.55
N THR A 109 -4.70 7.34 -8.42
CA THR A 109 -4.14 8.15 -9.55
C THR A 109 -2.79 7.65 -10.05
N ARG A 110 -2.06 6.92 -9.21
CA ARG A 110 -0.79 6.26 -9.54
C ARG A 110 -0.95 4.78 -9.81
N LYS A 111 -2.17 4.28 -10.02
CA LYS A 111 -2.43 2.88 -10.36
C LYS A 111 -1.88 1.88 -9.34
N TYR A 112 -1.89 2.29 -8.07
CA TYR A 112 -1.77 1.36 -6.96
C TYR A 112 -3.15 0.78 -6.65
N TYR A 113 -3.21 -0.54 -6.50
CA TYR A 113 -4.44 -1.28 -6.25
C TYR A 113 -4.39 -1.95 -4.88
N GLU A 114 -5.57 -2.20 -4.31
CA GLU A 114 -5.67 -2.90 -3.03
C GLU A 114 -5.32 -4.38 -3.21
N LEU A 115 -4.42 -4.88 -2.35
CA LEU A 115 -4.06 -6.28 -2.26
C LEU A 115 -5.29 -7.11 -1.91
N VAL A 116 -5.41 -8.28 -2.52
CA VAL A 116 -6.41 -9.27 -2.13
C VAL A 116 -5.72 -10.59 -1.80
N LEU A 117 -6.42 -11.44 -1.04
CA LEU A 117 -5.94 -12.76 -0.66
C LEU A 117 -6.68 -13.80 -1.48
N GLU A 118 -6.00 -14.90 -1.79
CA GLU A 118 -6.67 -16.01 -2.47
C GLU A 118 -7.77 -16.58 -1.55
N ASN A 119 -8.99 -16.70 -2.09
CA ASN A 119 -10.14 -17.31 -1.42
C ASN A 119 -10.54 -16.70 -0.06
N THR A 120 -10.05 -15.51 0.29
CA THR A 120 -10.27 -14.88 1.60
C THR A 120 -10.47 -13.37 1.48
N ASP A 121 -11.39 -12.81 2.27
CA ASP A 121 -11.54 -11.36 2.39
C ASP A 121 -10.42 -10.78 3.28
N ILE A 122 -9.54 -9.99 2.67
CA ILE A 122 -8.43 -9.33 3.37
C ILE A 122 -8.92 -8.42 4.49
N ASN A 123 -10.13 -7.84 4.38
CA ASN A 123 -10.67 -6.94 5.40
C ASN A 123 -11.00 -7.68 6.71
N GLY A 124 -11.41 -8.95 6.63
CA GLY A 124 -11.62 -9.80 7.80
C GLY A 124 -10.32 -10.24 8.46
N VAL A 125 -9.25 -10.39 7.66
CA VAL A 125 -7.91 -10.76 8.12
C VAL A 125 -7.18 -9.57 8.75
N LEU A 126 -7.29 -8.39 8.13
CA LEU A 126 -6.67 -7.14 8.57
C LEU A 126 -7.66 -6.20 9.28
N GLY A 127 -8.58 -6.77 10.05
CA GLY A 127 -9.52 -6.05 10.90
C GLY A 127 -9.00 -5.87 12.33
N SER A 128 -9.91 -5.56 13.26
CA SER A 128 -9.58 -5.43 14.70
C SER A 128 -9.02 -6.72 15.34
N SER A 129 -9.30 -7.88 14.75
CA SER A 129 -8.71 -9.18 15.13
C SER A 129 -7.19 -9.24 14.96
N SER A 130 -6.62 -8.39 14.11
CA SER A 130 -5.18 -8.34 13.84
C SER A 130 -4.39 -7.44 14.80
N PHE A 131 -5.04 -6.72 15.71
CA PHE A 131 -4.35 -5.80 16.62
C PHE A 131 -3.29 -6.48 17.48
N GLY A 132 -2.11 -5.86 17.56
CA GLY A 132 -0.96 -6.37 18.29
C GLY A 132 -0.23 -7.52 17.60
N SER A 133 -0.64 -7.88 16.38
CA SER A 133 -0.05 -8.98 15.62
C SER A 133 1.13 -8.53 14.76
N GLU A 134 2.05 -9.43 14.50
CA GLU A 134 3.07 -9.28 13.45
C GLU A 134 2.53 -9.85 12.14
N ILE A 135 2.62 -9.06 11.06
CA ILE A 135 2.40 -9.50 9.68
C ILE A 135 3.75 -9.77 9.04
N VAL A 136 3.93 -10.95 8.46
CA VAL A 136 5.12 -11.32 7.69
C VAL A 136 4.73 -11.46 6.23
N PHE A 137 5.41 -10.73 5.34
CA PHE A 137 5.35 -10.91 3.90
C PHE A 137 6.57 -11.69 3.46
N ASP A 138 6.35 -12.80 2.76
CA ASP A 138 7.42 -13.66 2.26
C ASP A 138 7.39 -13.73 0.73
N PHE A 139 8.46 -13.23 0.11
CA PHE A 139 8.76 -13.28 -1.31
C PHE A 139 10.04 -14.10 -1.58
N SER A 140 10.49 -14.89 -0.60
CA SER A 140 11.64 -15.77 -0.78
C SER A 140 11.38 -16.72 -1.95
N SER A 141 12.29 -16.69 -2.93
CA SER A 141 12.29 -17.63 -4.03
C SER A 141 13.23 -18.75 -3.63
N ASP A 142 12.68 -19.90 -3.28
CA ASP A 142 13.42 -21.17 -3.13
C ASP A 142 13.83 -21.77 -4.49
N GLY A 143 13.68 -21.01 -5.58
CA GLY A 143 13.91 -21.49 -6.95
C GLY A 143 12.81 -22.42 -7.47
N SER A 144 11.72 -22.65 -6.72
CA SER A 144 10.63 -23.55 -7.09
C SER A 144 9.35 -22.83 -7.54
N GLY A 145 9.42 -21.55 -7.89
CA GLY A 145 8.26 -20.76 -8.30
C GLY A 145 7.21 -20.59 -7.20
N SER A 146 7.68 -20.57 -5.95
CA SER A 146 6.88 -20.34 -4.75
C SER A 146 5.97 -19.11 -4.88
N ILE A 147 4.76 -19.24 -4.37
CA ILE A 147 3.78 -18.16 -4.34
C ILE A 147 4.10 -17.26 -3.15
N PRO A 148 4.26 -15.93 -3.34
CA PRO A 148 4.42 -15.04 -2.21
C PRO A 148 3.24 -15.10 -1.25
N THR A 149 3.52 -15.05 0.05
CA THR A 149 2.51 -15.18 1.09
C THR A 149 2.52 -14.02 2.08
N MET A 150 1.42 -13.88 2.80
CA MET A 150 1.31 -13.09 4.02
C MET A 150 0.92 -14.01 5.18
N GLN A 151 1.56 -13.86 6.32
CA GLN A 151 1.21 -14.56 7.57
C GLN A 151 0.88 -13.55 8.67
N ILE A 152 0.04 -13.96 9.62
CA ILE A 152 -0.23 -13.19 10.85
C ILE A 152 0.15 -14.04 12.06
N ASN A 153 1.05 -13.55 12.92
CA ASN A 153 1.56 -14.22 14.12
C ASN A 153 2.08 -15.66 13.90
N ASN A 154 2.77 -15.92 12.79
CA ASN A 154 3.19 -17.27 12.37
C ASN A 154 2.02 -18.27 12.29
N GLY A 155 0.82 -17.76 12.03
CA GLY A 155 -0.42 -18.53 11.89
C GLY A 155 -0.64 -18.98 10.45
N THR A 156 -1.88 -18.85 9.99
CA THR A 156 -2.27 -19.22 8.62
C THR A 156 -1.49 -18.40 7.58
N GLU A 157 -0.97 -19.08 6.57
CA GLU A 157 -0.40 -18.46 5.38
C GLU A 157 -1.50 -18.10 4.38
N TYR A 158 -1.48 -16.88 3.88
CA TYR A 158 -2.38 -16.39 2.86
C TYR A 158 -1.60 -16.10 1.59
N ALA A 159 -1.92 -16.80 0.50
CA ALA A 159 -1.34 -16.51 -0.81
C ALA A 159 -1.74 -15.10 -1.27
N LEU A 160 -0.75 -14.33 -1.72
CA LEU A 160 -0.94 -12.97 -2.22
C LEU A 160 -1.52 -13.01 -3.64
N TYR A 161 -2.57 -12.22 -3.88
CA TYR A 161 -3.29 -12.21 -5.14
C TYR A 161 -3.50 -10.77 -5.62
N ARG A 162 -3.18 -10.52 -6.90
CA ARG A 162 -3.36 -9.21 -7.55
C ARG A 162 -4.83 -8.86 -7.60
N SER A 163 -5.18 -7.58 -7.52
CA SER A 163 -6.55 -7.09 -7.69
C SER A 163 -7.06 -7.31 -9.12
N ILE A 164 -8.38 -7.24 -9.30
CA ILE A 164 -9.03 -7.04 -10.61
C ILE A 164 -9.58 -5.62 -10.76
N GLY A 165 -9.26 -4.75 -9.81
CA GLY A 165 -9.85 -3.43 -9.66
C GLY A 165 -11.29 -3.49 -9.12
N SER A 166 -11.50 -2.98 -7.91
CA SER A 166 -12.77 -2.38 -7.45
C SER A 166 -12.45 -1.62 -6.16
N THR A 167 -12.81 -0.35 -5.96
CA THR A 167 -14.07 0.36 -6.21
C THR A 167 -13.78 1.75 -6.83
N GLY A 168 -14.41 2.07 -7.97
CA GLY A 168 -14.36 3.42 -8.57
C GLY A 168 -13.46 3.60 -9.81
N GLU A 169 -12.63 2.62 -10.16
CA GLU A 169 -11.97 2.55 -11.48
C GLU A 169 -12.62 1.45 -12.35
N SER A 170 -12.52 1.56 -13.67
CA SER A 170 -12.83 0.46 -14.59
C SER A 170 -11.98 -0.76 -14.22
N GLY A 171 -12.62 -1.88 -13.89
CA GLY A 171 -11.91 -3.14 -13.62
C GLY A 171 -10.98 -3.52 -14.77
N PHE A 172 -9.91 -4.22 -14.44
CA PHE A 172 -8.95 -4.76 -15.40
C PHE A 172 -8.90 -6.28 -15.31
N ASP A 173 -8.43 -6.93 -16.38
CA ASP A 173 -8.35 -8.39 -16.48
C ASP A 173 -6.87 -8.82 -16.46
N PRO A 174 -6.33 -9.17 -15.28
CA PRO A 174 -4.91 -9.46 -15.15
C PRO A 174 -4.49 -10.63 -16.03
N GLU A 175 -3.40 -10.44 -16.76
CA GLU A 175 -2.67 -11.50 -17.43
C GLU A 175 -1.32 -11.75 -16.71
N PRO A 176 -0.95 -13.01 -16.45
CA PRO A 176 -1.73 -14.22 -16.70
C PRO A 176 -2.93 -14.35 -15.74
N PRO A 177 -3.94 -15.19 -16.06
CA PRO A 177 -5.14 -15.32 -15.22
C PRO A 177 -4.88 -15.82 -13.80
N ASP A 178 -3.76 -16.51 -13.57
CA ASP A 178 -3.28 -16.82 -12.22
C ASP A 178 -2.66 -15.56 -11.62
N ARG A 179 -3.50 -14.77 -10.95
CA ARG A 179 -3.17 -13.43 -10.41
C ARG A 179 -2.15 -13.43 -9.27
N TYR A 180 -1.36 -14.48 -9.13
CA TYR A 180 -0.28 -14.52 -8.15
C TYR A 180 0.81 -13.50 -8.49
N PHE A 181 1.49 -13.03 -7.47
CA PHE A 181 2.65 -12.15 -7.63
C PHE A 181 3.88 -12.95 -8.07
N ARG A 182 3.96 -13.27 -9.37
CA ARG A 182 5.12 -13.96 -9.96
C ARG A 182 5.67 -13.21 -11.16
N ASN A 183 6.94 -13.37 -11.43
CA ASN A 183 7.55 -12.92 -12.68
C ASN A 183 7.13 -13.88 -13.79
N SER A 184 6.26 -13.42 -14.70
CA SER A 184 5.84 -14.19 -15.86
C SER A 184 6.05 -13.38 -17.14
N PRO A 185 6.20 -14.04 -18.31
CA PRO A 185 6.25 -13.35 -19.59
C PRO A 185 5.05 -12.42 -19.78
N ASP A 186 3.83 -12.85 -19.47
CA ASP A 186 2.61 -12.05 -19.68
C ASP A 186 2.56 -10.78 -18.84
N ILE A 187 3.13 -10.78 -17.63
CA ILE A 187 3.29 -9.56 -16.81
C ILE A 187 4.41 -8.68 -17.38
N CYS A 188 5.46 -9.28 -17.91
CA CYS A 188 6.60 -8.58 -18.49
C CYS A 188 6.31 -7.97 -19.87
N LEU A 189 5.19 -8.31 -20.53
CA LEU A 189 4.83 -7.76 -21.84
C LEU A 189 4.30 -6.33 -21.71
N SER A 190 4.97 -5.36 -22.32
CA SER A 190 4.51 -3.96 -22.38
C SER A 190 3.12 -3.82 -23.02
N ALA A 191 2.76 -4.71 -23.95
CA ALA A 191 1.43 -4.77 -24.54
C ALA A 191 0.33 -5.10 -23.52
N ASN A 192 0.67 -5.80 -22.44
CA ASN A 192 -0.23 -6.17 -21.37
C ASN A 192 -0.26 -5.12 -20.25
N ALA A 193 0.77 -4.27 -20.11
CA ALA A 193 0.85 -3.16 -19.16
C ALA A 193 -0.05 -1.96 -19.55
N ILE A 194 -1.33 -2.24 -19.81
CA ILE A 194 -2.36 -1.29 -20.23
C ILE A 194 -3.55 -1.30 -19.26
N ALA A 195 -4.32 -0.21 -19.25
CA ALA A 195 -5.42 0.00 -18.30
C ALA A 195 -6.52 -1.09 -18.30
N ARG A 196 -6.65 -1.90 -19.37
CA ARG A 196 -7.65 -2.97 -19.47
C ARG A 196 -7.12 -4.35 -19.06
N ILE A 197 -5.81 -4.58 -19.10
CA ILE A 197 -5.20 -5.90 -18.89
C ILE A 197 -4.44 -5.88 -17.57
N ASN A 198 -3.20 -5.39 -17.53
CA ASN A 198 -2.42 -5.26 -16.31
C ASN A 198 -2.30 -3.78 -15.90
N ALA A 199 -3.42 -3.18 -15.47
CA ALA A 199 -3.44 -1.78 -15.06
C ALA A 199 -2.54 -1.50 -13.84
N ASP A 200 -2.28 -2.51 -13.04
CA ASP A 200 -1.39 -2.52 -11.87
C ASP A 200 0.10 -2.67 -12.23
N VAL A 201 0.43 -2.82 -13.52
CA VAL A 201 1.81 -2.91 -14.02
C VAL A 201 2.20 -1.59 -14.67
N ALA A 202 3.26 -0.97 -14.18
CA ALA A 202 3.92 0.14 -14.85
C ALA A 202 4.82 -0.41 -15.97
N ASP A 203 4.58 0.07 -17.19
CA ASP A 203 5.42 -0.28 -18.33
C ASP A 203 6.90 0.05 -18.05
N ALA A 204 7.78 -0.79 -18.57
CA ALA A 204 9.19 -0.49 -18.63
C ALA A 204 9.36 0.74 -19.54
N ALA A 205 10.37 1.58 -19.31
CA ALA A 205 10.70 2.58 -20.33
C ALA A 205 10.89 1.88 -21.69
N SER A 206 10.54 2.56 -22.80
CA SER A 206 10.66 2.01 -24.18
C SER A 206 12.07 1.53 -24.57
N THR A 207 13.04 1.68 -23.68
CA THR A 207 14.44 1.30 -23.80
C THR A 207 14.80 0.03 -23.03
N THR A 208 13.90 -0.58 -22.26
CA THR A 208 14.19 -1.81 -21.52
C THR A 208 14.28 -2.99 -22.49
N PRO A 209 15.35 -3.81 -22.45
CA PRO A 209 15.47 -4.99 -23.30
C PRO A 209 14.26 -5.92 -23.17
N GLU A 210 13.85 -6.56 -24.26
CA GLU A 210 12.78 -7.56 -24.24
C GLU A 210 13.15 -8.78 -23.39
N THR A 211 14.44 -9.10 -23.27
CA THR A 211 14.95 -10.18 -22.43
C THR A 211 16.34 -9.84 -21.87
N PRO A 212 16.65 -10.17 -20.60
CA PRO A 212 15.73 -10.65 -19.56
C PRO A 212 14.83 -9.51 -19.01
N ARG A 213 13.61 -9.85 -18.59
CA ARG A 213 12.70 -8.96 -17.85
C ARG A 213 12.40 -9.53 -16.47
N TYR A 214 12.42 -8.65 -15.49
CA TYR A 214 12.11 -8.91 -14.09
C TYR A 214 10.98 -8.00 -13.65
N THR A 215 10.24 -8.44 -12.65
CA THR A 215 9.14 -7.67 -12.07
C THR A 215 9.37 -7.45 -10.59
N TYR A 216 8.98 -6.27 -10.14
CA TYR A 216 9.09 -5.86 -8.75
C TYR A 216 7.77 -5.29 -8.28
N ALA A 217 7.34 -5.62 -7.07
CA ALA A 217 6.12 -5.08 -6.49
C ALA A 217 6.43 -4.19 -5.29
N SER A 218 5.93 -2.95 -5.32
CA SER A 218 6.03 -1.97 -4.23
C SER A 218 4.77 -2.01 -3.39
N PHE A 219 4.91 -2.13 -2.07
CA PHE A 219 3.79 -2.26 -1.14
C PHE A 219 3.75 -1.15 -0.10
N TYR A 220 2.54 -0.70 0.23
CA TYR A 220 2.25 0.23 1.32
C TYR A 220 1.08 -0.26 2.16
N ILE A 221 1.07 0.03 3.46
CA ILE A 221 -0.07 -0.22 4.35
C ILE A 221 -0.59 1.08 4.95
N ALA A 222 -1.91 1.19 5.11
CA ALA A 222 -2.55 2.27 5.84
C ALA A 222 -3.73 1.74 6.67
N ALA A 223 -3.95 2.31 7.86
CA ALA A 223 -5.20 2.12 8.60
C ALA A 223 -6.30 2.98 7.95
N THR A 224 -7.53 2.48 7.92
CA THR A 224 -8.67 3.20 7.37
C THR A 224 -9.85 3.22 8.31
N GLY A 225 -10.69 4.24 8.16
CA GLY A 225 -11.87 4.47 8.96
C GLY A 225 -12.87 5.37 8.24
N ILE A 226 -13.94 5.73 8.93
CA ILE A 226 -14.99 6.62 8.41
C ILE A 226 -15.18 7.80 9.37
N ASP A 227 -15.04 9.04 8.90
CA ASP A 227 -15.39 10.21 9.71
C ASP A 227 -16.91 10.20 9.95
N PRO A 228 -17.37 10.07 11.20
CA PRO A 228 -18.79 9.93 11.51
C PRO A 228 -19.61 11.21 11.23
N ARG A 229 -18.96 12.36 11.02
CA ARG A 229 -19.65 13.64 10.76
C ARG A 229 -20.09 13.78 9.31
N ASN A 230 -19.30 13.26 8.37
CA ASN A 230 -19.51 13.45 6.94
C ASN A 230 -19.47 12.14 6.12
N LEU A 231 -19.24 11.00 6.79
CA LEU A 231 -19.19 9.66 6.21
C LEU A 231 -18.09 9.49 5.14
N THR A 232 -17.05 10.31 5.20
CA THR A 232 -15.90 10.21 4.29
C THR A 232 -14.82 9.29 4.86
N SER A 233 -14.06 8.65 3.98
CA SER A 233 -12.94 7.79 4.41
C SER A 233 -11.84 8.61 5.07
N VAL A 234 -11.38 8.13 6.22
CA VAL A 234 -10.19 8.61 6.91
C VAL A 234 -9.08 7.59 6.71
N PHE A 235 -7.88 8.07 6.40
CA PHE A 235 -6.70 7.23 6.26
C PHE A 235 -5.66 7.64 7.31
N SER A 236 -4.92 6.66 7.83
CA SER A 236 -3.62 6.97 8.39
C SER A 236 -2.66 7.41 7.30
N LYS A 237 -1.54 7.99 7.71
CA LYS A 237 -0.38 8.06 6.82
C LYS A 237 0.02 6.65 6.38
N PRO A 238 0.32 6.45 5.08
CA PRO A 238 0.80 5.17 4.59
C PRO A 238 2.19 4.86 5.11
N THR A 239 2.47 3.58 5.28
CA THR A 239 3.78 3.06 5.68
C THR A 239 4.29 2.19 4.55
N HIS A 240 5.51 2.44 4.08
CA HIS A 240 6.14 1.62 3.07
C HIS A 240 6.52 0.27 3.66
N ILE A 241 6.02 -0.82 3.07
CA ILE A 241 6.33 -2.20 3.49
C ILE A 241 7.68 -2.60 2.92
N GLY A 242 7.87 -2.38 1.62
CA GLY A 242 9.05 -2.81 0.89
C GLY A 242 8.78 -2.90 -0.61
N ILE A 243 9.84 -3.24 -1.33
CA ILE A 243 9.77 -3.57 -2.75
C ILE A 243 10.39 -4.95 -2.91
N PHE A 244 9.65 -5.86 -3.52
CA PHE A 244 10.05 -7.25 -3.63
C PHE A 244 10.22 -7.60 -5.09
N ARG A 245 11.33 -8.25 -5.43
CA ARG A 245 11.43 -8.95 -6.71
C ARG A 245 10.42 -10.09 -6.70
N LEU A 246 9.64 -10.23 -7.77
CA LEU A 246 8.70 -11.33 -7.87
C LEU A 246 9.45 -12.63 -8.23
N PRO A 247 9.12 -13.77 -7.60
CA PRO A 247 9.70 -15.06 -7.94
C PRO A 247 9.28 -15.48 -9.35
N GLU A 248 10.15 -16.18 -10.07
CA GLU A 248 9.84 -16.69 -11.42
C GLU A 248 8.59 -17.58 -11.41
N SER A 249 7.72 -17.45 -12.41
CA SER A 249 6.65 -18.42 -12.61
C SER A 249 7.26 -19.74 -13.10
N ASN A 250 6.83 -20.86 -12.53
CA ASN A 250 7.15 -22.18 -13.07
C ASN A 250 6.41 -22.33 -14.40
N GLN A 251 7.01 -21.85 -15.48
CA GLN A 251 6.53 -22.17 -16.81
C GLN A 251 7.05 -23.56 -17.18
N PHE A 252 6.19 -24.57 -17.01
CA PHE A 252 6.30 -25.84 -17.72
C PHE A 252 5.40 -25.81 -18.94
#